data_AF-A0A929ZYT3-F1
#
_entry.id   AF-A0A929ZYT3-F1
#
_cell.length_a   1.000
_cell.length_b   1.000
_cell.length_c   1.000
_cell.angle_alpha   90.00
_cell.angle_beta   90.00
_cell.angle_gamma   90.00
#
_symmetry.space_group_name_H-M   'P 1'
#
loop_
_entity.id
_entity.type
_entity.pdbx_description
1 polymer ?
#
loop_
_entity_poly.entity_id
_entity_poly.type
_entity_poly.pdbx_seq_one_letter_code
_entity_poly.pdbx_strand_id
1 'polypeptide(L)'
;MYLYFYSLESVVAEKLQTILARAENNTRMKDFYDIYIIFNNNGLELESLKLAIRYTFSYRHTNISKKNTLDITKLICENPVFEERWIRFQNKNTYVMNITFDSICDCLKELICNTF
;
A
#
# COMPACT_ATOMS: atom_id res chain seq x y z
N MET A 1 26.60 -10.94 -1.20
CA MET A 1 25.14 -11.02 -1.42
C MET A 1 24.47 -10.53 -0.16
N TYR A 2 24.17 -9.22 -0.09
CA TYR A 2 23.57 -8.62 1.11
C TYR A 2 22.13 -9.12 1.24
N LEU A 3 21.87 -9.96 2.25
CA LEU A 3 20.52 -10.21 2.74
C LEU A 3 19.95 -8.84 3.12
N TYR A 4 18.91 -8.38 2.42
CA TYR A 4 18.09 -7.28 2.89
C TYR A 4 17.53 -7.68 4.25
N PHE A 5 18.07 -7.11 5.33
CA PHE A 5 17.30 -6.96 6.54
C PHE A 5 16.12 -6.09 6.13
N TYR A 6 14.92 -6.66 6.07
CA TYR A 6 13.75 -5.97 5.54
C TYR A 6 13.46 -4.74 6.38
N SER A 7 13.86 -3.56 5.89
CA SER A 7 13.47 -2.31 6.49
C SER A 7 11.96 -2.13 6.32
N LEU A 8 11.33 -1.34 7.20
CA LEU A 8 9.90 -1.07 7.10
C LEU A 8 9.54 -0.43 5.75
N GLU A 9 10.45 0.39 5.22
CA GLU A 9 10.36 0.99 3.89
C GLU A 9 10.29 -0.06 2.78
N SER A 10 11.13 -1.10 2.85
CA SER A 10 11.15 -2.20 1.89
C SER A 10 9.85 -3.02 1.96
N VAL A 11 9.31 -3.22 3.17
CA VAL A 11 8.01 -3.89 3.37
C VAL A 11 6.87 -3.08 2.75
N VAL A 12 6.84 -1.77 2.97
CA VAL A 12 5.83 -0.87 2.38
C VAL A 12 5.96 -0.85 0.86
N ALA A 13 7.18 -0.79 0.32
CA ALA A 13 7.44 -0.80 -1.11
C ALA A 13 6.89 -2.08 -1.79
N GLU A 14 7.17 -3.27 -1.25
CA GLU A 14 6.66 -4.55 -1.79
C GLU A 14 5.14 -4.63 -1.74
N LYS A 15 4.52 -4.16 -0.66
CA LYS A 15 3.06 -4.16 -0.50
C LYS A 15 2.40 -3.19 -1.47
N LEU A 16 2.95 -1.98 -1.59
CA LEU A 16 2.46 -0.98 -2.52
C LEU A 16 2.56 -1.47 -3.96
N GLN A 17 3.70 -2.06 -4.34
CA GLN A 17 3.90 -2.68 -5.64
C GLN A 17 2.84 -3.77 -5.90
N THR A 18 2.60 -4.65 -4.92
CA THR A 18 1.59 -5.71 -5.03
C THR A 18 0.18 -5.16 -5.20
N ILE A 19 -0.18 -4.11 -4.45
CA ILE A 19 -1.48 -3.45 -4.55
C ILE A 19 -1.70 -2.91 -5.97
N LEU A 20 -0.72 -2.19 -6.49
CA LEU A 20 -0.83 -1.52 -7.79
C LEU A 20 -0.75 -2.50 -8.96
N ALA A 21 0.10 -3.53 -8.87
CA ALA A 21 0.21 -4.55 -9.90
C ALA A 21 -1.05 -5.41 -10.02
N ARG A 22 -1.78 -5.62 -8.92
CA ARG A 22 -3.05 -6.37 -8.92
C ARG A 22 -4.27 -5.49 -9.21
N ALA A 23 -4.18 -4.20 -8.89
CA ALA A 23 -5.23 -3.20 -9.09
C ALA A 23 -6.62 -3.74 -8.63
N GLU A 24 -7.63 -3.66 -9.49
CA GLU A 24 -9.02 -4.06 -9.23
C GLU A 24 -9.18 -5.53 -8.83
N ASN A 25 -8.25 -6.39 -9.26
CA ASN A 25 -8.25 -7.82 -8.94
C ASN A 25 -7.65 -8.13 -7.55
N ASN A 26 -7.25 -7.12 -6.78
CA ASN A 26 -6.61 -7.34 -5.50
C ASN A 26 -7.61 -7.76 -4.40
N THR A 27 -7.38 -8.95 -3.83
CA THR A 27 -8.15 -9.50 -2.71
C THR A 27 -7.41 -9.50 -1.37
N ARG A 28 -6.15 -9.04 -1.33
CA ARG A 28 -5.27 -9.13 -0.15
C ARG A 28 -5.43 -7.91 0.76
N MET A 29 -6.53 -7.84 1.50
CA MET A 29 -6.83 -6.72 2.42
C MET A 29 -5.77 -6.50 3.49
N LYS A 30 -5.02 -7.54 3.87
CA LYS A 30 -3.91 -7.42 4.82
C LYS A 30 -2.81 -6.47 4.33
N ASP A 31 -2.54 -6.41 3.02
CA ASP A 31 -1.50 -5.52 2.49
C ASP A 31 -1.88 -4.04 2.66
N PHE A 32 -3.18 -3.72 2.52
CA PHE A 32 -3.74 -2.39 2.80
C PHE A 32 -3.60 -2.01 4.27
N TYR A 33 -3.98 -2.92 5.17
CA TYR A 33 -3.82 -2.73 6.62
C TYR A 33 -2.37 -2.52 7.03
N ASP A 34 -1.46 -3.38 6.54
CA ASP A 34 -0.06 -3.33 6.92
C ASP A 34 0.58 -2.01 6.47
N ILE A 35 0.25 -1.49 5.27
CA ILE A 35 0.70 -0.14 4.86
C ILE A 35 0.16 0.93 5.80
N TYR A 36 -1.15 0.92 6.09
CA TYR A 36 -1.79 1.91 6.95
C TYR A 36 -1.11 1.99 8.33
N ILE A 37 -0.88 0.85 8.97
CA ILE A 37 -0.22 0.80 10.27
C ILE A 37 1.24 1.21 10.17
N ILE A 38 1.97 0.73 9.16
CA ILE A 38 3.40 1.02 9.07
C ILE A 38 3.65 2.50 8.79
N PHE A 39 2.88 3.10 7.88
CA PHE A 39 3.02 4.49 7.49
C PHE A 39 2.61 5.46 8.61
N ASN A 40 1.55 5.15 9.37
CA ASN A 40 1.06 6.04 10.42
C ASN A 40 1.80 5.91 11.75
N ASN A 41 2.37 4.74 12.07
CA ASN A 41 2.93 4.47 13.40
C ASN A 41 4.45 4.38 13.46
N ASN A 42 5.12 4.19 12.32
CA ASN A 42 6.57 4.08 12.29
C ASN A 42 7.13 5.30 11.58
N GLY A 43 8.13 5.96 12.17
CA GLY A 43 8.84 7.08 11.57
C GLY A 43 9.69 6.62 10.37
N LEU A 44 9.04 6.24 9.28
CA LEU A 44 9.68 5.88 8.02
C LEU A 44 10.51 7.05 7.54
N GLU A 45 11.75 6.78 7.17
CA GLU A 45 12.60 7.79 6.57
C GLU A 45 12.20 7.95 5.09
N LEU A 46 11.77 9.15 4.72
CA LEU A 46 11.10 9.40 3.45
C LEU A 46 12.01 9.09 2.25
N GLU A 47 13.30 9.42 2.32
CA GLU A 47 14.23 9.17 1.22
C GLU A 47 14.52 7.67 1.05
N SER A 48 14.66 6.94 2.16
CA SER A 48 14.76 5.48 2.18
C SER A 48 13.51 4.83 1.61
N LEU A 49 12.32 5.36 1.90
CA LEU A 49 11.06 4.88 1.33
C LEU A 49 10.97 5.10 -0.18
N LYS A 50 11.33 6.29 -0.66
CA LYS A 50 11.42 6.58 -2.11
C LYS A 50 12.39 5.63 -2.80
N LEU A 51 13.55 5.40 -2.20
CA LEU A 51 14.57 4.51 -2.73
C LEU A 51 14.08 3.06 -2.79
N ALA A 52 13.44 2.58 -1.71
CA ALA A 52 12.85 1.25 -1.64
C ALA A 52 11.77 1.04 -2.72
N ILE A 53 10.85 2.01 -2.88
CA ILE A 53 9.82 1.97 -3.94
C ILE A 53 10.48 1.88 -5.32
N ARG A 54 11.47 2.73 -5.62
CA ARG A 54 12.16 2.70 -6.92
C ARG A 54 12.83 1.36 -7.19
N TYR A 55 13.53 0.80 -6.20
CA TYR A 55 14.19 -0.50 -6.35
C TYR A 55 13.21 -1.65 -6.54
N THR A 56 12.19 -1.75 -5.68
CA THR A 56 11.16 -2.80 -5.77
C THR A 56 10.43 -2.74 -7.11
N PHE A 57 10.01 -1.56 -7.55
CA PHE A 57 9.24 -1.42 -8.80
C PHE A 57 10.09 -1.78 -10.01
N SER A 58 11.35 -1.32 -10.04
CA SER A 58 12.31 -1.68 -11.09
C SER A 58 12.58 -3.18 -11.12
N TYR A 59 12.84 -3.79 -9.96
CA TYR A 59 13.08 -5.22 -9.83
C TYR A 59 11.89 -6.08 -10.28
N ARG A 60 10.66 -5.61 -10.03
CA ARG A 60 9.41 -6.26 -10.44
C ARG A 60 8.93 -5.85 -11.83
N HIS A 61 9.75 -5.11 -12.60
CA HIS A 61 9.39 -4.58 -13.92
C HIS A 61 8.06 -3.81 -13.96
N THR A 62 7.73 -3.11 -12.87
CA THR A 62 6.52 -2.31 -12.71
C THR A 62 6.81 -0.87 -13.10
N ASN A 63 6.65 -0.54 -14.38
CA ASN A 63 6.80 0.82 -14.88
C ASN A 63 5.47 1.59 -14.77
N ILE A 64 5.32 2.37 -13.71
CA ILE A 64 4.17 3.26 -13.53
C ILE A 64 4.61 4.66 -13.12
N SER A 65 3.90 5.67 -13.63
CA SER A 65 4.09 7.07 -13.25
C SER A 65 3.27 7.42 -12.02
N LYS A 66 3.59 8.52 -11.33
CA LYS A 66 2.77 9.06 -10.22
C LYS A 66 1.29 9.17 -10.61
N LYS A 67 1.00 9.64 -11.83
CA LYS A 67 -0.36 9.78 -12.34
C LYS A 67 -1.05 8.42 -12.45
N ASN A 68 -0.41 7.44 -13.07
CA ASN A 68 -0.95 6.08 -13.18
C ASN A 68 -1.20 5.47 -11.79
N THR A 69 -0.28 5.68 -10.84
CA THR A 69 -0.41 5.20 -9.45
C THR A 69 -1.64 5.80 -8.77
N LEU A 70 -1.86 7.11 -8.91
CA LEU A 70 -3.04 7.80 -8.38
C LEU A 70 -4.34 7.33 -9.06
N ASP A 71 -4.33 7.15 -10.39
CA ASP A 71 -5.50 6.66 -11.14
C ASP A 71 -5.91 5.25 -10.68
N ILE A 72 -4.95 4.33 -10.51
CA ILE A 72 -5.22 2.97 -9.99
C ILE A 72 -5.75 3.04 -8.55
N THR A 73 -5.14 3.88 -7.71
CA THR A 73 -5.57 4.04 -6.31
C THR A 73 -6.99 4.58 -6.24
N LYS A 74 -7.35 5.52 -7.11
CA LYS A 74 -8.71 6.05 -7.23
C LYS A 74 -9.70 4.95 -7.63
N LEU A 75 -9.37 4.14 -8.64
CA LEU A 75 -10.21 3.00 -9.06
C LEU A 75 -10.45 2.01 -7.92
N ILE A 76 -9.45 1.75 -7.09
CA ILE A 76 -9.58 0.88 -5.91
C ILE A 76 -10.50 1.52 -4.86
N CYS A 77 -10.26 2.80 -4.55
CA CYS A 77 -10.96 3.50 -3.47
C CYS A 77 -12.42 3.85 -3.80
N GLU A 78 -12.77 4.03 -5.07
CA GLU A 78 -14.14 4.30 -5.51
C GLU A 78 -14.93 3.00 -5.79
N ASN A 79 -14.30 1.83 -5.66
CA ASN A 79 -14.94 0.56 -5.93
C ASN A 79 -15.56 -0.05 -4.65
N PRO A 80 -16.90 -0.16 -4.56
CA PRO A 80 -17.59 -0.66 -3.36
C PRO A 80 -17.21 -2.10 -3.01
N VAL A 81 -16.74 -2.90 -3.98
CA VAL A 81 -16.27 -4.27 -3.74
C VAL A 81 -15.07 -4.30 -2.80
N PHE A 82 -14.21 -3.28 -2.81
CA PHE A 82 -13.07 -3.21 -1.89
C PHE A 82 -13.50 -2.90 -0.47
N GLU A 83 -14.48 -2.02 -0.29
CA GLU A 83 -15.07 -1.75 1.02
C GLU A 83 -15.74 -3.00 1.59
N GLU A 84 -16.52 -3.73 0.79
CA GLU A 84 -17.08 -5.03 1.20
C GLU A 84 -16.00 -6.04 1.60
N ARG A 85 -14.91 -6.12 0.83
CA ARG A 85 -13.77 -6.99 1.14
C ARG A 85 -13.11 -6.57 2.46
N TRP A 86 -12.98 -5.26 2.70
CA TRP A 86 -12.46 -4.71 3.94
C TRP A 86 -13.32 -5.10 5.13
N ILE A 87 -14.64 -4.88 5.07
CA ILE A 87 -15.59 -5.26 6.13
C ILE A 87 -15.51 -6.76 6.43
N ARG A 88 -15.46 -7.61 5.39
CA ARG A 88 -15.28 -9.07 5.56
C ARG A 88 -13.95 -9.42 6.23
N PHE A 89 -12.90 -8.66 5.94
CA PHE A 89 -11.59 -8.82 6.57
C PHE A 89 -11.64 -8.41 8.04
N GLN A 90 -12.28 -7.29 8.38
CA GLN A 90 -12.46 -6.82 9.76
C GLN A 90 -13.23 -7.83 10.61
N ASN A 91 -14.32 -8.40 10.09
CA ASN A 91 -15.10 -9.42 10.78
C ASN A 91 -14.29 -10.67 11.18
N LYS A 92 -13.18 -10.94 10.48
CA LYS A 92 -12.27 -12.06 10.78
C LYS A 92 -11.06 -11.65 11.63
N ASN A 93 -10.81 -10.35 11.79
CA ASN A 93 -9.59 -9.79 12.37
C ASN A 93 -9.95 -8.64 13.31
N THR A 94 -10.19 -8.94 14.58
CA THR A 94 -10.67 -7.97 15.58
C THR A 94 -9.73 -6.78 15.81
N TYR A 95 -8.43 -6.92 15.51
CA TYR A 95 -7.43 -5.86 15.67
C TYR A 95 -7.57 -4.71 14.65
N VAL A 96 -8.41 -4.85 13.61
CA VAL A 96 -8.60 -3.80 12.58
C VAL A 96 -9.98 -3.13 12.61
N MET A 97 -10.81 -3.43 13.62
CA MET A 97 -12.22 -3.02 13.68
C MET A 97 -12.44 -1.49 13.70
N ASN A 98 -11.46 -0.72 14.18
CA ASN A 98 -11.57 0.73 14.31
C ASN A 98 -10.98 1.50 13.11
N ILE A 99 -10.63 0.80 12.02
CA ILE A 99 -10.01 1.39 10.84
C ILE A 99 -11.02 1.33 9.69
N THR A 100 -11.38 2.49 9.15
CA THR A 100 -12.26 2.55 7.97
C THR A 100 -11.46 2.34 6.68
N PHE A 101 -12.12 1.84 5.63
CA PHE A 101 -11.47 1.71 4.34
C PHE A 101 -11.07 3.07 3.76
N ASP A 102 -11.87 4.10 3.98
CA ASP A 102 -11.58 5.49 3.59
C ASP A 102 -10.28 6.00 4.23
N SER A 103 -10.06 5.74 5.53
CA SER A 103 -8.80 6.11 6.20
C SER A 103 -7.59 5.44 5.56
N ILE A 104 -7.74 4.20 5.06
CA ILE A 104 -6.66 3.51 4.34
C ILE A 104 -6.44 4.13 2.96
N CYS A 105 -7.52 4.49 2.28
CA CYS A 105 -7.46 5.18 0.99
C CYS A 105 -6.76 6.54 1.08
N ASP A 106 -7.02 7.31 2.13
CA ASP A 106 -6.36 8.60 2.34
C ASP A 106 -4.87 8.43 2.69
N CYS A 107 -4.54 7.45 3.54
CA CYS A 107 -3.16 7.06 3.81
C CYS A 107 -2.40 6.64 2.54
N LEU A 108 -3.03 5.86 1.65
CA LEU A 108 -2.42 5.47 0.36
C LEU A 108 -2.17 6.69 -0.53
N LYS A 109 -3.12 7.62 -0.63
CA LYS A 109 -2.95 8.85 -1.42
C LYS A 109 -1.80 9.69 -0.86
N GLU A 110 -1.71 9.86 0.46
CA GLU A 110 -0.65 10.60 1.12
C GLU A 110 0.73 9.96 0.87
N LEU A 111 0.83 8.63 1.06
CA LEU A 111 2.02 7.86 0.74
C LEU A 111 2.50 8.13 -0.70
N ILE A 112 1.60 8.04 -1.68
CA ILE A 112 1.93 8.24 -3.10
C ILE A 112 2.36 9.70 -3.36
N CYS A 113 1.66 10.67 -2.78
CA CYS A 113 1.98 12.08 -2.91
C CYS A 113 3.37 12.43 -2.39
N ASN A 114 3.81 11.78 -1.30
CA ASN A 114 5.11 12.01 -0.68
C ASN A 114 6.26 11.24 -1.33
N THR A 115 5.99 10.15 -2.07
CA THR A 115 7.04 9.21 -2.53
C THR A 115 7.27 9.15 -4.04
N PHE A 116 6.28 9.48 -4.87
CA PHE A 116 6.41 9.55 -6.33
C PHE A 116 6.60 10.99 -6.81
#